data_AF-A0A3N5S617-F1
#
_entry.id   AF-A0A3N5S617-F1
#
_cell.length_a   1.000
_cell.length_b   1.000
_cell.length_c   1.000
_cell.angle_alpha   90.00
_cell.angle_beta   90.00
_cell.angle_gamma   90.00
#
_symmetry.space_group_name_H-M   'P 1'
#
loop_
_entity.id
_entity.type
_entity.pdbx_description
1 polymer ?
#
loop_
_entity_poly.entity_id
_entity_poly.type
_entity_poly.pdbx_seq_one_letter_code
_entity_poly.pdbx_strand_id
1 'polypeptide(L)'
;MRHKTPHIAIFDTFKTKKNKFTGEAKRQRGIISHLAVEKNPELKTRTAIAHAIAKSNGILWQNIYSGIFKDLDEVLIPSGVVKEAGRLPLRRGPKALQLEGVPFYELTETGILVASSIEELGNIRMTILES
;
A
#
# COMPACT_ATOMS: atom_id res chain seq x y z
N MET A 1 -1.93 -5.05 25.71
CA MET A 1 -2.77 -4.75 24.53
C MET A 1 -3.01 -6.05 23.79
N ARG A 2 -4.26 -6.40 23.43
CA ARG A 2 -4.50 -7.61 22.61
C ARG A 2 -3.91 -7.35 21.22
N HIS A 3 -2.92 -8.15 20.80
CA HIS A 3 -2.49 -8.18 19.40
C HIS A 3 -3.67 -8.66 18.58
N LYS A 4 -4.40 -7.71 17.97
CA LYS A 4 -5.45 -8.04 17.01
C LYS A 4 -4.72 -8.55 15.77
N THR A 5 -5.03 -9.77 15.34
CA THR A 5 -4.48 -10.32 14.11
C THR A 5 -4.78 -9.34 12.97
N PRO A 6 -3.77 -8.93 12.18
CA PRO A 6 -3.99 -8.02 11.06
C PRO A 6 -4.96 -8.68 10.07
N HIS A 7 -6.08 -7.99 9.78
CA HIS A 7 -7.12 -8.47 8.87
C HIS A 7 -6.93 -7.83 7.50
N ILE A 8 -6.59 -8.64 6.50
CA ILE A 8 -6.47 -8.18 5.12
C ILE A 8 -7.89 -8.10 4.52
N ALA A 9 -8.34 -6.89 4.26
CA ALA A 9 -9.71 -6.57 3.82
C ALA A 9 -9.86 -6.53 2.29
N ILE A 10 -8.88 -6.99 1.50
CA ILE A 10 -8.85 -6.84 0.03
C ILE A 10 -10.06 -7.45 -0.70
N PHE A 11 -10.81 -8.35 -0.07
CA PHE A 11 -12.04 -8.94 -0.61
C PHE A 11 -13.32 -8.46 0.09
N ASP A 12 -13.20 -7.58 1.08
CA ASP A 12 -14.33 -7.14 1.88
C ASP A 12 -15.28 -6.26 1.06
N THR A 13 -16.55 -6.62 1.05
CA THR A 13 -17.61 -5.89 0.36
C THR A 13 -18.64 -5.35 1.35
N PHE A 14 -19.39 -4.33 0.94
CA PHE A 14 -20.50 -3.83 1.74
C PHE A 14 -21.63 -4.86 1.82
N LYS A 15 -22.09 -5.16 3.05
CA LYS A 15 -23.26 -6.03 3.28
C LYS A 15 -24.52 -5.58 2.53
N THR A 16 -24.67 -4.26 2.34
CA THR A 16 -25.85 -3.63 1.74
C THR A 16 -25.72 -3.36 0.24
N LYS A 17 -24.52 -3.48 -0.35
CA LYS A 17 -24.28 -3.21 -1.77
C LYS A 17 -23.53 -4.39 -2.38
N LYS A 18 -24.24 -5.25 -3.11
CA LYS A 18 -23.65 -6.42 -3.77
C LYS A 18 -22.43 -6.01 -4.60
N ASN A 19 -21.33 -6.74 -4.42
CA ASN A 19 -20.08 -6.64 -5.16
C ASN A 19 -19.39 -5.27 -5.14
N LYS A 20 -19.68 -4.42 -4.14
CA LYS A 20 -18.92 -3.17 -3.94
C LYS A 20 -17.94 -3.34 -2.80
N PHE A 21 -16.65 -3.27 -3.11
CA PHE A 21 -15.58 -3.24 -2.12
C PHE A 21 -15.76 -2.11 -1.12
N THR A 22 -15.43 -2.38 0.14
CA THR A 22 -15.39 -1.36 1.20
C THR A 22 -14.30 -0.31 0.91
N GLY A 23 -14.34 0.81 1.61
CA GLY A 23 -13.27 1.82 1.49
C GLY A 23 -11.90 1.29 1.90
N GLU A 24 -11.86 0.43 2.92
CA GLU A 24 -10.64 -0.24 3.39
C GLU A 24 -10.10 -1.23 2.35
N ALA A 25 -10.97 -2.09 1.81
CA ALA A 25 -10.62 -2.98 0.71
C ALA A 25 -10.00 -2.23 -0.48
N LYS A 26 -10.63 -1.14 -0.92
CA LYS A 26 -10.13 -0.31 -2.03
C LYS A 26 -8.78 0.33 -1.73
N ARG A 27 -8.56 0.81 -0.51
CA ARG A 27 -7.28 1.40 -0.11
C ARG A 27 -6.17 0.35 -0.08
N GLN A 28 -6.40 -0.80 0.56
CA GLN A 28 -5.42 -1.89 0.61
C GLN A 28 -5.08 -2.40 -0.80
N ARG A 29 -6.10 -2.62 -1.65
CA ARG A 29 -5.89 -2.99 -3.07
C ARG A 29 -5.09 -1.91 -3.81
N GLY A 30 -5.42 -0.63 -3.62
CA GLY A 30 -4.69 0.49 -4.22
C GLY A 30 -3.21 0.53 -3.81
N ILE A 31 -2.90 0.28 -2.53
CA ILE A 31 -1.51 0.20 -2.04
C ILE A 31 -0.79 -0.95 -2.74
N ILE A 32 -1.37 -2.15 -2.74
CA ILE A 32 -0.74 -3.35 -3.30
C ILE A 32 -0.54 -3.19 -4.80
N SER A 33 -1.56 -2.71 -5.54
CA SER A 33 -1.46 -2.45 -6.98
C SER A 33 -0.38 -1.43 -7.31
N HIS A 34 -0.29 -0.34 -6.54
CA HIS A 34 0.74 0.68 -6.75
C HIS A 34 2.14 0.10 -6.54
N LEU A 35 2.35 -0.65 -5.46
CA LEU A 35 3.65 -1.27 -5.16
C LEU A 35 4.05 -2.38 -6.12
N ALA A 36 3.08 -3.03 -6.78
CA ALA A 36 3.32 -4.06 -7.77
C ALA A 36 3.88 -3.50 -9.10
N VAL A 37 3.51 -2.27 -9.46
CA VAL A 37 3.88 -1.65 -10.75
C VAL A 37 5.02 -0.65 -10.58
N GLU A 38 5.06 0.07 -9.45
CA GLU A 38 6.01 1.15 -9.23
C GLU A 38 7.40 0.62 -8.87
N LYS A 39 8.40 1.04 -9.65
CA LYS A 39 9.82 0.66 -9.47
C LYS A 39 10.63 1.76 -8.78
N ASN A 40 10.23 3.02 -8.89
CA ASN A 40 10.96 4.14 -8.33
C ASN A 40 10.75 4.23 -6.80
N PRO A 41 11.82 4.11 -5.98
CA PRO A 41 11.72 4.22 -4.52
C PRO A 41 11.05 5.52 -4.03
N GLU A 42 11.26 6.66 -4.71
CA GLU A 42 10.65 7.94 -4.33
C GLU A 42 9.12 7.91 -4.39
N LEU A 43 8.57 7.08 -5.28
CA LEU A 43 7.13 6.90 -5.47
C LEU A 43 6.54 5.79 -4.61
N LYS A 44 7.36 5.12 -3.78
CA LYS A 44 6.95 4.03 -2.88
C LYS A 44 7.00 4.42 -1.40
N THR A 45 7.07 5.72 -1.10
CA THR A 45 6.91 6.24 0.26
C THR A 45 5.43 6.31 0.65
N ARG A 46 5.11 6.32 1.95
CA ARG A 46 3.71 6.42 2.42
C ARG A 46 2.96 7.61 1.80
N THR A 47 3.64 8.76 1.76
CA THR A 47 3.11 9.99 1.18
C THR A 47 2.89 9.86 -0.32
N ALA A 48 3.87 9.33 -1.06
CA ALA A 48 3.73 9.15 -2.50
C ALA A 48 2.59 8.17 -2.86
N ILE A 49 2.47 7.06 -2.12
CA ILE A 49 1.38 6.09 -2.26
C ILE A 49 0.02 6.77 -2.04
N ALA A 50 -0.12 7.56 -0.96
CA ALA A 50 -1.36 8.28 -0.69
C ALA A 50 -1.71 9.28 -1.80
N HIS A 51 -0.73 10.01 -2.34
CA HIS A 51 -0.94 10.90 -3.47
C HIS A 51 -1.36 10.15 -4.74
N ALA A 52 -0.70 9.04 -5.06
CA ALA A 52 -1.01 8.23 -6.24
C ALA A 52 -2.45 7.68 -6.19
N ILE A 53 -2.83 7.09 -5.04
CA ILE A 53 -4.17 6.53 -4.85
C ILE A 53 -5.23 7.64 -4.86
N ALA A 54 -4.98 8.77 -4.20
CA ALA A 54 -5.91 9.90 -4.18
C ALA A 54 -6.15 10.45 -5.59
N LYS A 55 -5.08 10.62 -6.37
CA LYS A 55 -5.14 11.06 -7.76
C LYS A 55 -5.93 10.07 -8.62
N SER A 56 -5.68 8.76 -8.48
CA SER A 56 -6.41 7.72 -9.23
C SER A 56 -7.91 7.71 -8.94
N ASN A 57 -8.30 8.09 -7.72
CA ASN A 57 -9.69 8.10 -7.26
C ASN A 57 -10.37 9.48 -7.41
N GLY A 58 -9.67 10.50 -7.88
CA GLY A 58 -10.22 11.86 -8.03
C GLY A 58 -10.57 12.53 -6.70
N ILE A 59 -9.83 12.24 -5.62
CA ILE A 59 -10.07 12.79 -4.28
C ILE A 59 -8.83 13.48 -3.72
N LEU A 60 -9.01 14.31 -2.69
CA LEU A 60 -7.90 14.94 -1.97
C LEU A 60 -7.13 13.92 -1.14
N TRP A 61 -5.81 13.93 -1.22
CA TRP A 61 -4.95 12.97 -0.52
C TRP A 61 -5.07 13.06 1.00
N GLN A 62 -5.32 14.27 1.53
CA GLN A 62 -5.57 14.49 2.96
C GLN A 62 -6.74 13.65 3.49
N ASN A 63 -7.73 13.35 2.63
CA ASN A 63 -8.92 12.60 3.02
C ASN A 63 -8.67 11.09 3.16
N ILE A 64 -7.59 10.57 2.56
CA ILE A 64 -7.26 9.14 2.64
C ILE A 64 -5.94 8.86 3.34
N TYR A 65 -5.13 9.88 3.59
CA TYR A 65 -3.78 9.74 4.12
C TYR A 65 -3.72 8.88 5.38
N SER A 66 -4.58 9.19 6.37
CA SER A 66 -4.65 8.41 7.62
C SER A 66 -5.08 6.97 7.39
N GLY A 67 -6.01 6.73 6.46
CA GLY A 67 -6.43 5.40 6.08
C GLY A 67 -5.32 4.59 5.41
N ILE A 68 -4.55 5.21 4.50
CA ILE A 68 -3.40 4.58 3.84
C ILE A 68 -2.31 4.23 4.86
N PHE A 69 -2.00 5.16 5.77
CA PHE A 69 -0.99 4.94 6.81
C PHE A 69 -1.39 3.78 7.72
N LYS A 70 -2.64 3.78 8.18
CA LYS A 70 -3.19 2.69 8.99
C LYS A 70 -3.15 1.35 8.27
N ASP A 71 -3.66 1.30 7.03
CA ASP A 71 -3.72 0.06 6.25
C ASP A 71 -2.31 -0.47 5.97
N LEU A 72 -1.33 0.40 5.73
CA LEU A 72 0.05 -0.01 5.51
C LEU A 72 0.71 -0.52 6.81
N ASP A 73 0.73 0.30 7.86
CA ASP A 73 1.54 0.05 9.07
C ASP A 73 0.88 -0.91 10.06
N GLU A 74 -0.46 -0.92 10.15
CA GLU A 74 -1.19 -1.76 11.11
C GLU A 74 -1.72 -3.06 10.48
N VAL A 75 -1.79 -3.14 9.14
CA VAL A 75 -2.36 -4.31 8.44
C VAL A 75 -1.36 -4.96 7.49
N LEU A 76 -0.94 -4.27 6.43
CA LEU A 76 -0.19 -4.89 5.33
C LEU A 76 1.25 -5.27 5.73
N ILE A 77 1.92 -4.44 6.54
CA ILE A 77 3.25 -4.78 7.07
C ILE A 77 3.16 -5.91 8.10
N PRO A 78 2.30 -5.83 9.15
CA PRO A 78 2.20 -6.92 10.14
C PRO A 78 1.70 -8.25 9.57
N SER A 79 0.91 -8.23 8.48
CA SER A 79 0.48 -9.45 7.78
C SER A 79 1.53 -10.03 6.84
N GLY A 80 2.67 -9.35 6.66
CA GLY A 80 3.76 -9.79 5.79
C GLY A 80 3.47 -9.65 4.30
N VAL A 81 2.48 -8.85 3.89
CA VAL A 81 2.19 -8.53 2.48
C VAL A 81 3.15 -7.47 1.96
N VAL A 82 3.52 -6.51 2.81
CA VAL A 82 4.42 -5.40 2.49
C VAL A 82 5.58 -5.39 3.47
N LYS A 83 6.77 -4.96 3.02
CA LYS A 83 7.92 -4.70 3.89
C LYS A 83 8.58 -3.36 3.55
N GLU A 84 9.33 -2.82 4.49
CA GLU A 84 10.27 -1.71 4.20
C GLU A 84 11.40 -2.25 3.33
N ALA A 85 11.62 -1.62 2.18
CA ALA A 85 12.64 -2.00 1.21
C ALA A 85 13.96 -1.22 1.42
N GLY A 86 13.87 -0.05 2.06
CA GLY A 86 14.99 0.81 2.36
C GLY A 86 14.53 2.21 2.73
N ARG A 87 15.49 3.14 2.82
CA ARG A 87 15.24 4.52 3.23
C ARG A 87 15.93 5.50 2.30
N LEU A 88 15.19 6.51 1.87
CA LEU A 88 15.67 7.60 1.02
C LEU A 88 16.40 8.65 1.87
N PRO A 89 17.54 9.17 1.40
CA PRO A 89 18.26 10.21 2.12
C PRO A 89 17.42 11.49 2.16
N LEU A 90 17.24 12.04 3.35
CA LEU A 90 16.57 13.33 3.54
C LEU A 90 17.56 14.45 3.22
N ARG A 91 17.33 15.16 2.10
CA ARG A 91 18.25 16.21 1.63
C ARG A 91 18.11 17.55 2.39
N ARG A 92 17.07 17.72 3.23
CA ARG A 92 16.75 18.96 3.97
C ARG A 92 16.14 18.63 5.33
N GLY A 93 16.25 19.55 6.30
CA GLY A 93 15.67 19.42 7.65
C GLY A 93 16.69 19.11 8.75
N PRO A 94 16.26 18.82 9.98
CA PRO A 94 17.14 18.48 11.11
C PRO A 94 18.08 17.30 10.83
N LYS A 95 19.37 17.40 11.19
CA LYS A 95 20.38 16.34 10.95
C LYS A 95 19.98 14.96 11.47
N ALA A 96 19.30 14.88 12.62
CA ALA A 96 18.82 13.62 13.17
C ALA A 96 17.85 12.91 12.22
N LEU A 97 16.89 13.65 11.64
CA LEU A 97 15.96 13.12 10.64
C LEU A 97 16.67 12.79 9.33
N GLN A 98 17.71 13.55 8.96
CA GLN A 98 18.53 13.25 7.78
C GLN A 98 19.21 11.89 7.87
N LEU A 99 19.68 11.51 9.06
CA LEU A 99 20.32 10.21 9.32
C LEU A 99 19.33 9.04 9.24
N GLU A 100 18.07 9.25 9.65
CA GLU A 100 17.04 8.21 9.55
C GLU A 100 16.55 8.03 8.11
N GLY A 101 16.36 9.11 7.36
CA GLY A 101 15.79 9.03 6.00
C GLY A 101 14.31 8.64 5.97
N VAL A 102 13.72 8.68 4.77
CA VAL A 102 12.28 8.38 4.56
C VAL A 102 12.12 6.95 4.07
N PRO A 103 11.35 6.09 4.77
CA PRO A 103 11.17 4.70 4.35
C PRO A 103 10.35 4.61 3.05
N PHE A 104 10.72 3.64 2.22
CA PHE A 104 9.94 3.21 1.06
C PHE A 104 9.69 1.70 1.13
N TYR A 105 8.65 1.25 0.44
CA TYR A 105 8.08 -0.07 0.64
C TYR A 105 8.11 -0.91 -0.63
N GLU A 106 8.01 -2.23 -0.46
CA GLU A 106 7.80 -3.17 -1.55
C GLU A 106 6.93 -4.35 -1.11
N LEU A 107 6.38 -5.06 -2.10
CA LEU A 107 5.68 -6.31 -1.85
C LEU A 107 6.69 -7.39 -1.44
N THR A 108 6.29 -8.22 -0.49
CA THR A 108 6.96 -9.50 -0.24
C THR A 108 6.53 -10.53 -1.29
N GLU A 109 7.08 -11.74 -1.24
CA GLU A 109 6.58 -12.87 -2.06
C GLU A 109 5.09 -13.16 -1.77
N THR A 110 4.67 -13.12 -0.50
CA THR A 110 3.26 -13.20 -0.12
C THR A 110 2.47 -12.04 -0.72
N GLY A 111 3.03 -10.83 -0.73
CA GLY A 111 2.42 -9.66 -1.35
C GLY A 111 2.25 -9.77 -2.85
N ILE A 112 3.22 -10.38 -3.55
CA ILE A 112 3.17 -10.68 -4.98
C ILE A 112 2.03 -11.67 -5.26
N LEU A 113 1.90 -12.74 -4.47
CA LEU A 113 0.78 -13.69 -4.59
C LEU A 113 -0.58 -13.02 -4.30
N VAL A 114 -0.64 -12.12 -3.33
CA VAL A 114 -1.85 -11.35 -3.06
C VAL A 114 -2.16 -10.43 -4.24
N ALA A 115 -1.15 -9.73 -4.79
CA ALA A 115 -1.31 -8.85 -5.93
C ALA A 115 -1.86 -9.57 -7.17
N SER A 116 -1.47 -10.84 -7.41
CA SER A 116 -1.99 -11.61 -8.55
C SER A 116 -3.51 -11.84 -8.49
N SER A 117 -4.13 -11.70 -7.31
CA SER A 117 -5.58 -11.79 -7.12
C SER A 117 -6.35 -10.47 -7.33
N ILE A 118 -5.64 -9.35 -7.56
CA ILE A 118 -6.23 -8.01 -7.67
C ILE A 118 -6.55 -7.70 -9.14
N GLU A 119 -7.84 -7.52 -9.44
CA GLU A 119 -8.35 -7.28 -10.80
C GLU A 119 -7.89 -5.94 -11.38
N GLU A 120 -7.66 -4.93 -10.54
CA GLU A 120 -7.21 -3.59 -10.92
C GLU A 120 -5.82 -3.60 -11.59
N LEU A 121 -5.05 -4.69 -11.45
CA LEU A 121 -3.77 -4.88 -12.14
C LEU A 121 -3.92 -5.41 -13.57
N GLY A 122 -5.12 -5.82 -13.99
CA GLY A 122 -5.37 -6.32 -15.35
C GLY A 122 -4.43 -7.48 -15.71
N ASN A 123 -3.81 -7.42 -16.89
CA ASN A 123 -2.90 -8.46 -17.37
C ASN A 123 -1.58 -8.54 -16.60
N ILE A 124 -1.18 -7.46 -15.91
CA ILE A 124 0.07 -7.41 -15.13
C ILE A 124 0.06 -8.49 -14.03
N ARG A 125 -1.12 -8.86 -13.52
CA ARG A 125 -1.28 -9.90 -12.50
C ARG A 125 -0.76 -11.27 -12.94
N MET A 126 -0.71 -11.54 -14.26
CA MET A 126 -0.18 -12.80 -14.81
C MET A 126 1.36 -12.80 -14.85
N THR A 127 1.97 -11.66 -15.18
CA THR A 127 3.43 -11.55 -15.32
C THR A 127 4.14 -11.30 -13.99
N ILE A 128 3.43 -10.79 -12.98
CA ILE A 128 3.97 -10.55 -11.63
C ILE A 128 4.51 -11.83 -10.98
N LEU A 129 3.97 -13.01 -11.33
CA LEU A 129 4.44 -14.29 -10.80
C LEU A 129 5.64 -14.87 -11.56
N GLU A 130 6.01 -14.27 -12.69
CA GLU A 130 7.13 -14.71 -13.53
C GLU A 130 8.45 -13.98 -13.21
N SER A 131 8.38 -12.98 -12.32
CA SER A 131 9.49 -12.09 -11.94
C SER A 131 10.26 -12.60 -10.73
#